data_AF-A0A356E4Q0-F1
#
_entry.id   AF-A0A356E4Q0-F1
#
_cell.length_a   1.000
_cell.length_b   1.000
_cell.length_c   1.000
_cell.angle_alpha   90.00
_cell.angle_beta   90.00
_cell.angle_gamma   90.00
#
_symmetry.space_group_name_H-M   'P 1'
#
loop_
_entity.id
_entity.type
_entity.pdbx_description
1 polymer ?
#
loop_
_entity_poly.entity_id
_entity_poly.type
_entity_poly.pdbx_seq_one_letter_code
_entity_poly.pdbx_strand_id
1 'polypeptide(L)'
;SVPKGATGEERLTALGLTLLDTGEKIEFDGEESPKILIDNVEIDSPAAKAGLNWDQTILDVSLPQVSLPKEWMFIPGLLLAFGIAWNQRRRRNKI
;
A
#
# COMPACT_ATOMS: atom_id res chain seq x y z
N SER A 1 5.97 -2.69 12.23
CA SER A 1 6.78 -2.59 10.99
C SER A 1 7.37 -3.96 10.69
N VAL A 2 7.62 -4.29 9.43
CA VAL A 2 8.16 -5.60 9.02
C VAL A 2 9.63 -5.71 9.45
N PRO A 3 10.02 -6.73 10.24
CA PRO A 3 11.42 -7.01 10.60
C PRO A 3 12.30 -7.24 9.36
N LYS A 4 13.60 -6.97 9.50
CA LYS A 4 14.56 -7.21 8.43
C LYS A 4 14.85 -8.71 8.29
N GLY A 5 15.02 -9.17 7.07
CA GLY A 5 15.45 -10.52 6.69
C GLY A 5 16.05 -10.48 5.28
N ALA A 6 17.01 -11.36 5.01
CA ALA A 6 17.67 -11.48 3.72
C ALA A 6 16.72 -12.03 2.65
N THR A 7 15.78 -12.88 3.04
CA THR A 7 14.75 -13.46 2.17
C THR A 7 13.34 -13.08 2.63
N GLY A 8 12.33 -13.34 1.79
CA GLY A 8 10.92 -13.18 2.16
C GLY A 8 10.52 -14.13 3.29
N GLU A 9 10.98 -15.37 3.23
CA GLU A 9 10.73 -16.40 4.25
C GLU A 9 11.29 -15.99 5.61
N GLU A 10 12.52 -15.48 5.67
CA GLU A 10 13.10 -14.99 6.93
C GLU A 10 12.28 -13.85 7.54
N ARG A 11 11.70 -12.99 6.71
CA ARG A 11 10.82 -11.89 7.17
C ARG A 11 9.49 -12.43 7.70
N LEU A 12 8.91 -13.44 7.07
CA LEU A 12 7.68 -14.09 7.54
C LEU A 12 7.91 -14.79 8.88
N THR A 13 9.01 -15.54 9.00
CA THR A 13 9.41 -16.17 10.26
C THR A 13 9.66 -15.12 11.34
N ALA A 14 10.37 -14.03 11.04
CA ALA A 14 10.60 -12.95 12.01
C ALA A 14 9.32 -12.18 12.38
N LEU A 15 8.32 -12.14 11.50
CA LEU A 15 6.98 -11.63 11.81
C LEU A 15 6.18 -12.56 12.71
N GLY A 16 6.55 -13.84 12.78
CA GLY A 16 5.79 -14.89 13.46
C GLY A 16 4.56 -15.34 12.67
N LEU A 17 4.62 -15.31 11.33
CA LEU A 17 3.53 -15.73 10.45
C LEU A 17 3.85 -17.07 9.78
N THR A 18 2.87 -17.96 9.77
CA THR A 18 2.83 -19.12 8.88
C THR A 18 1.71 -18.90 7.87
N LEU A 19 2.04 -19.05 6.59
CA LEU A 19 1.09 -18.83 5.49
C LEU A 19 0.72 -20.17 4.84
N LEU A 20 -0.53 -20.26 4.41
CA LEU A 20 -1.07 -21.40 3.68
C LEU A 20 -1.57 -20.94 2.32
N ASP A 21 -1.05 -21.55 1.27
CA ASP A 21 -1.62 -21.44 -0.07
C ASP A 21 -2.76 -22.46 -0.20
N THR A 22 -3.97 -21.98 -0.44
CA THR A 22 -5.15 -22.85 -0.58
C THR A 22 -5.30 -23.44 -1.98
N GLY A 23 -4.49 -22.99 -2.96
CA GLY A 23 -4.62 -23.36 -4.37
C GLY A 23 -5.83 -22.74 -5.07
N GLU A 24 -6.61 -21.90 -4.37
CA GLU A 24 -7.71 -21.13 -4.94
C GLU A 24 -7.20 -19.76 -5.42
N LYS A 25 -7.98 -19.09 -6.26
CA LYS A 25 -7.73 -17.69 -6.63
C LYS A 25 -8.80 -16.80 -6.05
N ILE A 26 -8.42 -15.58 -5.70
CA ILE A 26 -9.34 -14.50 -5.35
C ILE A 26 -9.17 -13.34 -6.33
N GLU A 27 -10.25 -12.63 -6.57
CA GLU A 27 -10.22 -11.36 -7.30
C GLU A 27 -10.19 -10.23 -6.27
N PHE A 28 -9.17 -9.38 -6.34
CA PHE A 28 -9.05 -8.18 -5.52
C PHE A 28 -8.58 -7.03 -6.40
N ASP A 29 -9.28 -5.89 -6.32
CA ASP A 29 -9.03 -4.70 -7.14
C ASP A 29 -8.99 -4.97 -8.67
N GLY A 30 -9.76 -5.97 -9.13
CA GLY A 30 -9.84 -6.38 -10.54
C GLY A 30 -8.69 -7.26 -11.03
N GLU A 31 -7.80 -7.70 -10.14
CA GLU A 31 -6.71 -8.62 -10.44
C GLU A 31 -6.92 -9.99 -9.77
N GLU A 32 -6.61 -11.08 -10.49
CA GLU A 32 -6.62 -12.43 -9.92
C GLU A 32 -5.30 -12.71 -9.17
N SER A 33 -5.38 -13.01 -7.88
CA SER A 33 -4.25 -13.40 -7.04
C SER A 33 -4.46 -14.76 -6.37
N PRO A 34 -3.39 -15.50 -6.02
CA PRO A 34 -3.53 -16.73 -5.25
C PRO A 34 -4.09 -16.42 -3.87
N LYS A 35 -5.02 -17.25 -3.40
CA LYS A 35 -5.62 -17.13 -2.08
C LYS A 35 -4.64 -17.65 -1.04
N ILE A 36 -3.96 -16.72 -0.37
CA ILE A 36 -3.04 -17.01 0.72
C ILE A 36 -3.71 -16.69 2.05
N LEU A 37 -3.78 -17.68 2.93
CA LEU A 37 -4.32 -17.56 4.28
C LEU A 37 -3.19 -17.48 5.32
N ILE A 38 -3.49 -16.85 6.45
CA ILE A 38 -2.67 -16.96 7.66
C ILE A 38 -3.06 -18.24 8.38
N ASP A 39 -2.16 -19.22 8.36
CA ASP A 39 -2.33 -20.51 9.02
C ASP A 39 -2.10 -20.40 10.53
N ASN A 40 -1.07 -19.66 10.93
CA ASN A 40 -0.73 -19.45 12.33
C ASN A 40 -0.08 -18.09 12.56
N VAL A 41 -0.33 -17.54 13.76
CA VAL A 41 0.33 -16.34 14.27
C VAL A 41 0.99 -16.70 15.60
N GLU A 42 2.31 -16.57 15.67
CA GLU A 42 3.07 -16.89 16.88
C GLU A 42 2.74 -15.92 18.04
N ILE A 43 2.69 -16.47 19.25
CA ILE A 43 2.35 -15.71 20.47
C ILE A 43 3.43 -14.63 20.71
N ASP A 44 2.99 -13.43 21.09
CA ASP A 44 3.84 -12.25 21.34
C ASP A 44 4.69 -11.78 20.13
N SER A 45 4.39 -12.28 18.94
CA SER A 45 5.07 -11.88 17.70
C SER A 45 4.71 -10.45 17.25
N PRO A 46 5.51 -9.84 16.36
CA PRO A 46 5.14 -8.59 15.71
C PRO A 46 3.80 -8.66 14.98
N ALA A 47 3.46 -9.80 14.36
CA ALA A 47 2.17 -10.02 13.72
C ALA A 47 1.01 -10.04 14.72
N ALA A 48 1.16 -10.73 15.85
CA ALA A 48 0.16 -10.74 16.92
C ALA A 48 -0.08 -9.34 17.49
N LYS A 49 1.01 -8.57 17.70
CA LYS A 49 0.97 -7.18 18.16
C LYS A 49 0.31 -6.23 17.15
N ALA A 50 0.35 -6.58 15.86
CA ALA A 50 -0.35 -5.86 14.78
C ALA A 50 -1.84 -6.26 14.66
N GLY A 51 -2.31 -7.23 15.45
CA GLY A 51 -3.70 -7.68 15.43
C GLY A 51 -4.03 -8.65 14.30
N LEU A 52 -3.01 -9.25 13.66
CA LEU A 52 -3.23 -10.32 12.69
C LEU A 52 -3.71 -11.59 13.41
N ASN A 53 -4.56 -12.36 12.74
CA ASN A 53 -5.14 -13.58 13.30
C ASN A 53 -5.17 -14.72 12.28
N TRP A 54 -5.36 -15.93 12.77
CA TRP A 54 -5.59 -17.12 11.93
C TRP A 54 -6.86 -16.95 11.07
N ASP A 55 -6.90 -17.65 9.93
CA ASP A 55 -7.98 -17.62 8.93
C ASP A 55 -8.19 -16.28 8.19
N GLN A 56 -7.25 -15.34 8.29
CA GLN A 56 -7.28 -14.12 7.49
C GLN A 56 -6.68 -14.36 6.10
N THR A 57 -7.33 -13.80 5.07
CA THR A 57 -6.83 -13.82 3.70
C THR A 57 -5.94 -12.61 3.43
N ILE A 58 -4.75 -12.84 2.87
CA ILE A 58 -3.87 -11.78 2.39
C ILE A 58 -4.38 -11.30 1.03
N LEU A 59 -4.69 -10.00 0.94
CA LEU A 59 -5.20 -9.38 -0.27
C LEU A 59 -4.10 -8.74 -1.11
N ASP A 60 -3.18 -8.02 -0.45
CA ASP A 60 -2.04 -7.37 -1.09
C ASP A 60 -0.83 -7.32 -0.14
N VAL A 61 0.38 -7.25 -0.71
CA VAL A 61 1.64 -7.12 0.00
C VAL A 61 2.45 -5.98 -0.59
N SER A 62 2.45 -4.84 0.11
CA SER A 62 3.20 -3.67 -0.34
C SER A 62 4.66 -3.71 0.16
N LEU A 63 5.61 -3.53 -0.77
CA LEU A 63 7.01 -3.30 -0.44
C LEU A 63 7.26 -1.81 -0.22
N PRO A 64 8.17 -1.43 0.71
CA PRO A 64 8.57 -0.04 0.84
C PRO A 64 9.24 0.42 -0.45
N GLN A 65 8.53 1.26 -1.20
CA GLN A 65 9.01 1.84 -2.44
C GLN A 65 9.31 3.32 -2.26
N VAL A 66 10.45 3.76 -2.80
CA VAL A 66 10.78 5.19 -2.87
C VAL A 66 9.91 5.81 -3.96
N SER A 67 8.83 6.47 -3.57
CA SER A 67 8.02 7.27 -4.48
C SER A 67 8.56 8.70 -4.56
N LEU A 68 8.35 9.37 -5.70
CA LEU A 68 8.51 10.82 -5.76
C LEU A 68 7.64 11.48 -4.66
N PRO A 69 8.14 12.54 -3.99
CA PRO A 69 7.34 13.22 -2.99
C PRO A 69 6.03 13.71 -3.61
N LYS A 70 4.90 13.42 -2.95
CA LYS A 70 3.55 13.80 -3.41
C LYS A 70 3.41 15.28 -3.75
N GLU A 71 4.27 16.11 -3.15
CA GLU A 71 4.31 17.56 -3.33
C GLU A 71 4.59 17.98 -4.77
N TRP A 72 5.30 17.17 -5.56
CA TRP A 72 5.58 17.45 -6.97
C TRP A 72 4.32 17.55 -7.83
N MET A 73 3.24 16.87 -7.42
CA MET A 73 1.93 16.95 -8.08
C MET A 73 1.30 18.36 -7.97
N PHE A 74 1.67 19.15 -6.95
CA PHE A 74 1.13 20.51 -6.80
C PHE A 74 1.66 21.49 -7.83
N ILE A 75 2.87 21.28 -8.37
CA ILE A 75 3.47 22.20 -9.35
C ILE A 75 2.57 22.35 -10.60
N PRO A 76 2.18 21.27 -11.31
CA PRO A 76 1.29 21.41 -12.46
C PRO A 76 -0.10 21.93 -12.06
N GLY A 77 -0.63 21.52 -10.91
CA GLY A 77 -1.94 21.98 -10.42
C GLY A 77 -1.98 23.49 -10.14
N LEU A 78 -0.96 24.01 -9.46
CA LEU A 78 -0.83 25.44 -9.14
C LEU A 78 -0.55 26.27 -10.39
N LEU A 79 0.24 25.76 -11.34
CA LEU A 79 0.47 26.43 -12.63
C LEU A 79 -0.83 26.61 -13.40
N LEU A 80 -1.68 25.58 -13.46
CA LEU A 80 -3.01 25.67 -14.08
C LEU A 80 -3.90 26.67 -13.36
N ALA A 81 -4.00 26.57 -12.02
CA ALA A 81 -4.80 27.49 -11.22
C ALA A 81 -4.36 28.95 -11.39
N PHE A 82 -3.04 29.18 -11.39
CA PHE A 82 -2.44 30.49 -11.65
C PHE A 82 -2.77 31.00 -13.05
N GLY A 83 -2.64 30.16 -14.08
CA GLY A 83 -3.00 30.50 -15.46
C GLY A 83 -4.48 30.90 -15.61
N ILE A 84 -5.38 30.16 -14.96
CA ILE A 84 -6.82 30.47 -14.93
C ILE A 84 -7.06 31.80 -14.20
N ALA A 85 -6.50 31.99 -13.01
CA ALA A 85 -6.65 33.22 -12.22
C ALA A 85 -6.12 34.45 -12.97
N TRP A 86 -4.98 34.32 -13.65
CA TRP A 86 -4.39 35.35 -14.48
C TRP A 86 -5.31 35.74 -15.65
N ASN A 87 -5.88 34.76 -16.35
CA ASN A 87 -6.84 34.98 -17.43
C ASN A 87 -8.11 35.67 -16.92
N GLN A 88 -8.66 35.25 -15.78
CA GLN A 88 -9.82 35.87 -15.14
C GLN A 88 -9.55 37.33 -14.76
N ARG A 89 -8.37 37.64 -14.19
CA ARG A 89 -7.99 39.01 -13.83
C ARG A 89 -7.85 39.92 -15.05
N ARG A 90 -7.28 39.44 -16.15
CA ARG A 90 -7.20 40.19 -17.41
C ARG A 90 -8.58 40.55 -17.97
N ARG A 91 -9.56 39.65 -17.87
CA ARG A 91 -10.94 39.90 -18.31
C ARG A 91 -11.64 40.97 -17.48
N ARG A 92 -11.42 40.95 -16.16
CA ARG A 92 -12.07 41.90 -15.24
C ARG A 92 -11.59 43.34 -15.39
N ASN A 93 -10.39 43.55 -15.94
CA ASN A 93 -9.83 44.88 -16.21
C ASN A 93 -10.21 45.42 -17.61
N LYS A 94 -10.92 44.64 -18.44
CA LYS A 94 -11.34 45.02 -19.80
C LYS A 94 -12.83 45.41 -19.89
N ILE A 95 -13.53 45.37 -18.77
CA ILE A 95 -14.89 45.88 -18.54
C ILE A 95 -14.74 47.10 -17.63
#